data_AF-A0A7R9XQH7-F1
#
_entry.id   AF-A0A7R9XQH7-F1
#
_cell.length_a   1.000
_cell.length_b   1.000
_cell.length_c   1.000
_cell.angle_alpha   90.00
_cell.angle_beta   90.00
_cell.angle_gamma   90.00
#
_symmetry.space_group_name_H-M   'P 1'
#
loop_
_entity.id
_entity.type
_entity.pdbx_description
1 polymer ?
#
loop_
_entity_poly.entity_id
_entity_poly.type
_entity_poly.pdbx_seq_one_letter_code
_entity_poly.pdbx_strand_id
1 'polypeptide(L)'
;MFERYRISSACDDKIAVKLEPSALAGTVRGMIALEATRAECRLIKRRRSAASASAPYVNFKTTESSVEVERDVPVVGPLKGEEVRACEAAVEASVRDVGYWLECDRFALESLRECVERFARVSDVVEVTTTRQGALYMNASGGSVRALGMEYRGLRVLPEEADEYDEGAPEAGGVAARLAEIKSAAIGTSVTLSVKHLQRGFLGCASHPSTLLLGISHNANFFELVFRYGAQTEREGDSVGFMVRIPVVDAADGIE
;
A
#
# COMPACT_ATOMS: atom_id res chain seq x y z
N MET A 1 -6.50 -19.20 -2.52
CA MET A 1 -6.30 -18.33 -1.34
C MET A 1 -6.87 -18.90 -0.03
N PHE A 2 -7.96 -19.68 -0.02
CA PHE A 2 -8.39 -20.46 1.15
C PHE A 2 -8.86 -21.86 0.71
N GLU A 3 -8.57 -22.91 1.47
CA GLU A 3 -9.08 -24.27 1.15
C GLU A 3 -10.58 -24.40 1.41
N ARG A 4 -11.08 -23.68 2.42
CA ARG A 4 -12.50 -23.58 2.76
C ARG A 4 -12.79 -22.15 3.19
N TYR A 5 -13.88 -21.60 2.68
CA TYR A 5 -14.33 -20.26 3.03
C TYR A 5 -15.85 -20.26 3.18
N ARG A 6 -16.34 -19.71 4.29
CA ARG A 6 -17.76 -19.56 4.56
C ARG A 6 -17.96 -18.31 5.39
N ILE A 7 -18.72 -17.36 4.87
CA ILE A 7 -19.21 -16.20 5.61
C ILE A 7 -20.73 -16.17 5.48
N SER A 8 -21.40 -15.70 6.54
CA SER A 8 -22.81 -15.38 6.49
C SER A 8 -23.07 -14.15 7.36
N SER A 9 -23.82 -13.19 6.83
CA SER A 9 -24.14 -11.93 7.50
C SER A 9 -25.42 -11.33 6.93
N ALA A 10 -26.21 -10.67 7.79
CA ALA A 10 -27.38 -9.90 7.34
C ALA A 10 -27.00 -8.64 6.54
N CYS A 11 -25.71 -8.29 6.45
CA CYS A 11 -25.18 -7.19 5.67
C CYS A 11 -24.58 -7.71 4.35
N ASP A 12 -25.40 -8.34 3.51
CA ASP A 12 -25.00 -8.91 2.22
C ASP A 12 -23.79 -9.85 2.32
N ASP A 13 -23.77 -10.71 3.34
CA ASP A 13 -22.65 -11.62 3.66
C ASP A 13 -21.29 -10.94 3.86
N LYS A 14 -21.28 -9.64 4.19
CA LYS A 14 -20.09 -8.87 4.56
C LYS A 14 -19.99 -8.69 6.06
N ILE A 15 -18.76 -8.77 6.56
CA ILE A 15 -18.43 -8.56 7.97
C ILE A 15 -17.18 -7.69 8.02
N ALA A 16 -17.27 -6.56 8.71
CA ALA A 16 -16.10 -5.75 9.03
C ALA A 16 -15.94 -5.64 10.54
N VAL A 17 -14.69 -5.75 10.99
CA VAL A 17 -14.32 -5.75 12.40
C VAL A 17 -13.05 -4.92 12.58
N LYS A 18 -12.93 -4.25 13.72
CA LYS A 18 -11.66 -3.62 14.12
C LYS A 18 -10.87 -4.60 14.97
N LEU A 19 -9.60 -4.77 14.62
CA LEU A 19 -8.65 -5.60 15.35
C LEU A 19 -7.50 -4.74 15.83
N GLU A 20 -6.94 -5.09 16.99
CA GLU A 20 -5.72 -4.47 17.48
C GLU A 20 -4.53 -4.99 16.66
N PRO A 21 -3.80 -4.14 15.90
CA PRO A 21 -2.76 -4.59 14.97
C PRO A 21 -1.64 -5.37 15.67
N SER A 22 -1.26 -4.95 16.89
CA SER A 22 -0.23 -5.63 17.68
C SER A 22 -0.64 -7.05 18.07
N ALA A 23 -1.91 -7.26 18.46
CA ALA A 23 -2.44 -8.57 18.81
C ALA A 23 -2.54 -9.50 17.60
N LEU A 24 -2.98 -8.97 16.45
CA LEU A 24 -3.03 -9.72 15.20
C LEU A 24 -1.62 -10.11 14.73
N ALA A 25 -0.70 -9.14 14.67
CA ALA A 25 0.68 -9.38 14.24
C ALA A 25 1.39 -10.39 15.15
N GLY A 26 1.22 -10.29 16.47
CA GLY A 26 1.78 -11.26 17.41
C GLY A 26 1.23 -12.67 17.20
N THR A 27 -0.06 -12.79 16.89
CA THR A 27 -0.71 -14.08 16.59
C THR A 27 -0.15 -14.69 15.31
N VAL A 28 -0.11 -13.94 14.20
CA VAL A 28 0.42 -14.44 12.92
C VAL A 28 1.91 -14.78 13.02
N ARG A 29 2.73 -13.93 13.65
CA ARG A 29 4.16 -14.21 13.87
C ARG A 29 4.38 -15.47 14.70
N GLY A 30 3.55 -15.69 15.72
CA GLY A 30 3.60 -16.92 16.51
C GLY A 30 3.35 -18.16 15.68
N MET A 31 2.40 -18.11 14.74
CA MET A 31 2.12 -19.21 13.81
C MET A 31 3.26 -19.46 12.83
N ILE A 32 3.85 -18.39 12.30
CA ILE A 32 5.03 -18.48 11.41
C ILE A 32 6.22 -19.10 12.15
N ALA A 33 6.47 -18.69 13.40
CA ALA A 33 7.57 -19.22 14.21
C ALA A 33 7.40 -20.72 14.55
N LEU A 34 6.16 -21.24 14.47
CA LEU A 34 5.84 -22.66 14.64
C LEU A 34 5.82 -23.43 13.32
N GLU A 35 6.19 -22.78 12.22
CA GLU A 35 6.17 -23.35 10.87
C GLU A 35 4.80 -23.95 10.52
N ALA A 36 3.72 -23.30 10.99
CA ALA A 36 2.37 -23.76 10.73
C ALA A 36 2.08 -23.75 9.22
N THR A 37 1.82 -24.92 8.66
CA THR A 37 1.52 -25.09 7.23
C THR A 37 0.06 -24.81 6.90
N ARG A 38 -0.84 -24.99 7.87
CA ARG A 38 -2.25 -24.62 7.77
C ARG A 38 -2.73 -23.91 9.04
N ALA A 39 -3.64 -22.97 8.84
CA ALA A 39 -4.31 -22.29 9.93
C ALA A 39 -5.78 -22.08 9.58
N GLU A 40 -6.61 -22.15 10.61
CA GLU A 40 -8.02 -21.85 10.54
C GLU A 40 -8.30 -20.51 11.23
N CYS A 41 -9.09 -19.67 10.58
CA CYS A 41 -9.54 -18.39 11.11
C CYS A 41 -11.07 -18.43 11.27
N ARG A 42 -11.57 -18.17 12.49
CA ARG A 42 -13.01 -18.17 12.79
C ARG A 42 -13.40 -16.94 13.59
N LEU A 43 -14.52 -16.32 13.22
CA LEU A 43 -15.19 -15.36 14.09
C LEU A 43 -16.01 -16.13 15.13
N ILE A 44 -15.64 -15.99 16.41
CA ILE A 44 -16.28 -16.71 17.53
C ILE A 44 -16.77 -15.74 18.60
N LYS A 45 -17.64 -16.25 19.47
CA LYS A 45 -18.06 -15.55 20.69
C LYS A 45 -17.65 -16.38 21.90
N ARG A 46 -16.83 -15.83 22.80
CA ARG A 46 -16.28 -16.57 23.96
C ARG A 46 -16.53 -15.80 25.26
N ARG A 47 -16.74 -16.53 26.37
CA ARG A 47 -16.67 -15.98 27.73
C ARG A 47 -15.30 -16.31 28.32
N ARG A 48 -14.60 -15.32 28.87
CA ARG A 48 -13.26 -15.52 29.49
C ARG A 48 -13.35 -16.11 30.90
N SER A 49 -14.44 -15.83 31.60
CA SER A 49 -14.79 -16.40 32.90
C SER A 49 -16.31 -16.50 33.05
N ALA A 50 -16.77 -17.29 34.02
CA ALA A 50 -18.21 -17.42 34.33
C ALA A 50 -18.87 -16.07 34.66
N ALA A 51 -18.11 -15.13 35.24
CA ALA A 51 -18.57 -13.79 35.59
C ALA A 51 -18.48 -12.78 34.42
N SER A 52 -17.78 -13.11 33.33
CA SER A 52 -17.59 -12.20 32.20
C SER A 52 -18.73 -12.26 31.19
N ALA A 53 -19.05 -11.11 30.61
CA ALA A 53 -19.89 -11.06 29.41
C ALA A 53 -19.20 -11.78 28.24
N SER A 54 -20.02 -12.37 27.36
CA SER A 54 -19.52 -13.03 26.17
C SER A 54 -19.11 -11.99 25.13
N ALA A 55 -17.87 -12.07 24.64
CA ALA A 55 -17.27 -11.11 23.72
C ALA A 55 -16.86 -11.77 22.39
N PRO A 56 -16.85 -11.01 21.28
CA PRO A 56 -16.42 -11.51 19.97
C PRO A 56 -14.89 -11.54 19.85
N TYR A 57 -14.37 -12.58 19.19
CA TYR A 57 -12.96 -12.76 18.89
C TYR A 57 -12.79 -13.30 17.47
N VAL A 58 -11.70 -12.91 16.80
CA VAL A 58 -11.16 -13.66 15.67
C VAL A 58 -10.18 -14.67 16.23
N ASN A 59 -10.57 -15.93 16.19
CA ASN A 59 -9.77 -17.05 16.64
C ASN A 59 -8.91 -17.55 15.48
N PHE A 60 -7.63 -17.73 15.76
CA PHE A 60 -6.69 -18.37 14.86
C PHE A 60 -6.23 -19.67 15.50
N LYS A 61 -6.39 -20.78 14.79
CA LYS A 61 -5.97 -22.11 15.22
C LYS A 61 -5.04 -22.71 14.17
N THR A 62 -3.85 -23.15 14.56
CA THR A 62 -3.00 -23.93 13.65
C THR A 62 -3.57 -25.34 13.49
N THR A 63 -3.54 -25.84 12.26
CA THR A 63 -3.93 -27.21 11.92
C THR A 63 -2.75 -27.86 11.21
N GLU A 64 -2.44 -29.11 11.50
CA GLU A 64 -1.30 -29.82 10.87
C GLU A 64 0.10 -29.22 11.18
N SER A 65 0.27 -28.69 12.39
CA SER A 65 1.58 -28.34 12.95
C SER A 65 2.00 -29.35 14.03
N SER A 66 3.29 -29.42 14.34
CA SER A 66 3.82 -30.26 15.43
C SER A 66 3.24 -29.89 16.80
N VAL A 67 2.79 -28.64 16.95
CA VAL A 67 2.12 -28.09 18.13
C VAL A 67 0.85 -27.38 17.71
N GLU A 68 -0.32 -27.77 18.24
CA GLU A 68 -1.56 -27.01 18.06
C GLU A 68 -1.53 -25.73 18.90
N VAL A 69 -1.65 -24.59 18.24
CA VAL A 69 -1.77 -23.29 18.91
C VAL A 69 -3.07 -22.63 18.53
N GLU A 70 -3.81 -22.22 19.55
CA GLU A 70 -5.07 -21.48 19.43
C GLU A 70 -4.92 -20.12 20.11
N ARG A 71 -5.24 -19.05 19.37
CA ARG A 71 -5.12 -17.67 19.85
C ARG A 71 -6.35 -16.86 19.47
N ASP A 72 -6.89 -16.17 20.46
CA ASP A 72 -8.02 -15.27 20.29
C ASP A 72 -7.54 -13.82 20.16
N VAL A 73 -7.85 -13.18 19.03
CA VAL A 73 -7.66 -11.75 18.82
C VAL A 73 -8.99 -11.03 19.13
N PRO A 74 -9.04 -10.12 20.11
CA PRO A 74 -10.27 -9.43 20.47
C PRO A 74 -10.76 -8.55 19.32
N VAL A 75 -12.07 -8.59 19.07
CA VAL A 75 -12.75 -7.71 18.12
C VAL A 75 -13.26 -6.48 18.84
N VAL A 76 -12.88 -5.30 18.35
CA VAL A 76 -13.44 -4.02 18.81
C VAL A 76 -14.66 -3.69 17.95
N GLY A 77 -15.81 -4.22 18.36
CA GLY A 77 -17.11 -3.97 17.71
C GLY A 77 -17.22 -4.54 16.28
N PRO A 78 -18.26 -5.32 15.97
CA PRO A 78 -18.64 -5.51 14.57
C PRO A 78 -19.17 -4.17 14.04
N LEU A 79 -18.67 -3.75 12.88
CA LEU A 79 -19.10 -2.51 12.25
C LEU A 79 -20.55 -2.66 11.76
N LYS A 80 -21.33 -1.58 11.85
CA LYS A 80 -22.70 -1.52 11.33
C LYS A 80 -22.69 -1.49 9.81
N GLY A 81 -23.82 -1.84 9.18
CA GLY A 81 -23.90 -1.90 7.70
C GLY A 81 -23.57 -0.59 6.98
N GLU A 82 -23.78 0.57 7.61
CA GLU A 82 -23.32 1.87 7.08
C GLU A 82 -21.79 1.99 7.11
N GLU A 83 -21.17 1.59 8.22
CA GLU A 83 -19.71 1.59 8.37
C GLU A 83 -19.05 0.56 7.43
N VAL A 84 -19.68 -0.60 7.21
CA VAL A 84 -19.22 -1.58 6.22
C VAL A 84 -19.23 -0.97 4.82
N ARG A 85 -20.33 -0.32 4.42
CA ARG A 85 -20.42 0.37 3.12
C ARG A 85 -19.39 1.50 2.99
N ALA A 86 -19.11 2.23 4.07
CA ALA A 86 -18.08 3.26 4.08
C ALA A 86 -16.67 2.67 3.88
N CYS A 87 -16.37 1.52 4.51
CA CYS A 87 -15.11 0.80 4.28
C CYS A 87 -14.99 0.32 2.83
N GLU A 88 -16.06 -0.21 2.24
CA GLU A 88 -16.06 -0.63 0.83
C GLU A 88 -15.83 0.54 -0.11
N ALA A 89 -16.57 1.64 0.07
CA ALA A 89 -16.39 2.84 -0.75
C ALA A 89 -14.96 3.40 -0.65
N ALA A 90 -14.34 3.35 0.54
CA ALA A 90 -12.97 3.78 0.73
C ALA A 90 -11.96 2.91 -0.04
N VAL A 91 -12.13 1.58 -0.02
CA VAL A 91 -11.30 0.61 -0.77
C VAL A 91 -11.50 0.77 -2.28
N GLU A 92 -12.74 0.90 -2.73
CA GLU A 92 -13.08 1.06 -4.14
C GLU A 92 -12.55 2.37 -4.72
N ALA A 93 -12.61 3.46 -3.95
CA ALA A 93 -12.07 4.75 -4.34
C ALA A 93 -10.54 4.71 -4.56
N SER A 94 -9.78 3.92 -3.80
CA SER A 94 -8.31 3.77 -3.97
C SER A 94 -7.91 3.18 -5.31
N VAL A 95 -8.78 2.37 -5.92
CA VAL A 95 -8.49 1.75 -7.21
C VAL A 95 -9.01 2.58 -8.37
N ARG A 96 -10.20 3.18 -8.23
CA ARG A 96 -10.89 3.88 -9.32
C ARG A 96 -10.44 5.31 -9.55
N ASP A 97 -9.94 5.99 -8.50
CA ASP A 97 -9.58 7.41 -8.60
C ASP A 97 -8.19 7.62 -9.23
N VAL A 98 -7.48 6.59 -9.66
CA VAL A 98 -6.17 6.72 -10.31
C VAL A 98 -6.32 6.62 -11.82
N GLY A 99 -5.85 7.63 -12.55
CA GLY A 99 -5.98 7.67 -14.02
C GLY A 99 -5.04 6.73 -14.77
N TYR A 100 -3.85 6.47 -14.21
CA TYR A 100 -2.91 5.48 -14.70
C TYR A 100 -1.97 5.04 -13.57
N TRP A 101 -1.44 3.82 -13.68
CA TRP A 101 -0.50 3.24 -12.72
C TRP A 101 0.86 3.03 -13.38
N LEU A 102 1.93 3.33 -12.65
CA LEU A 102 3.27 2.89 -12.98
C LEU A 102 3.57 1.58 -12.27
N GLU A 103 3.94 0.55 -13.02
CA GLU A 103 4.34 -0.74 -12.47
C GLU A 103 5.85 -0.78 -12.25
N CYS A 104 6.26 -0.82 -10.99
CA CYS A 104 7.63 -1.04 -10.55
C CYS A 104 7.87 -2.52 -10.29
N ASP A 105 8.93 -3.05 -10.89
CA ASP A 105 9.43 -4.37 -10.52
C ASP A 105 10.08 -4.36 -9.12
N ARG A 106 10.54 -5.53 -8.69
CA ARG A 106 11.15 -5.69 -7.38
C ARG A 106 12.43 -4.86 -7.19
N PHE A 107 13.24 -4.68 -8.23
CA PHE A 107 14.49 -3.92 -8.13
C PHE A 107 14.20 -2.42 -7.99
N ALA A 108 13.28 -1.90 -8.81
CA ALA A 108 12.80 -0.53 -8.70
C ALA A 108 12.17 -0.27 -7.33
N LEU A 109 11.38 -1.22 -6.82
CA LEU A 109 10.79 -1.14 -5.48
C LEU A 109 11.83 -1.02 -4.36
N GLU A 110 12.83 -1.91 -4.33
CA GLU A 110 13.86 -1.91 -3.30
C GLU A 110 14.66 -0.60 -3.32
N SER A 111 14.99 -0.11 -4.52
CA SER A 111 15.69 1.17 -4.69
C SER A 111 14.85 2.38 -4.29
N LEU A 112 13.55 2.39 -4.61
CA LEU A 112 12.61 3.44 -4.17
C LEU A 112 12.57 3.55 -2.65
N ARG A 113 12.48 2.41 -1.95
CA ARG A 113 12.52 2.38 -0.49
C ARG A 113 13.82 2.99 0.05
N GLU A 114 14.97 2.58 -0.48
CA GLU A 114 16.28 3.11 -0.06
C GLU A 114 16.44 4.61 -0.36
N CYS A 115 15.88 5.09 -1.46
CA CYS A 115 15.84 6.52 -1.78
C CYS A 115 14.99 7.31 -0.78
N VAL A 116 13.82 6.82 -0.42
CA VAL A 116 12.96 7.47 0.58
C VAL A 116 13.65 7.54 1.95
N GLU A 117 14.40 6.51 2.34
CA GLU A 117 15.24 6.55 3.55
C GLU A 117 16.35 7.62 3.48
N ARG A 118 16.92 7.86 2.30
CA ARG A 118 17.89 8.93 2.08
C ARG A 118 17.23 10.31 2.08
N PHE A 119 16.05 10.47 1.48
CA PHE A 119 15.30 11.73 1.48
C PHE A 119 14.92 12.20 2.88
N ALA A 120 14.61 11.27 3.79
CA ALA A 120 14.32 11.58 5.19
C ALA A 120 15.46 12.26 5.96
N ARG A 121 16.69 12.23 5.41
CA ARG A 121 17.86 12.94 5.98
C ARG A 121 18.00 14.37 5.48
N VAL A 122 17.24 14.75 4.44
CA VAL A 122 17.41 16.00 3.69
C VAL A 122 16.17 16.90 3.77
N SER A 123 14.97 16.34 3.80
CA SER A 123 13.72 17.10 3.87
C SER A 123 12.62 16.33 4.59
N ASP A 124 11.65 17.06 5.15
CA ASP A 124 10.41 16.50 5.69
C ASP A 124 9.37 16.20 4.59
N VAL A 125 9.59 16.73 3.38
CA VAL A 125 8.71 16.55 2.21
C VAL A 125 9.49 16.07 0.98
N VAL A 126 8.80 15.31 0.14
CA VAL A 126 9.29 14.86 -1.17
C VAL A 126 8.28 15.25 -2.22
N GLU A 127 8.75 15.86 -3.29
CA GLU A 127 7.98 16.04 -4.51
C GLU A 127 8.07 14.76 -5.35
N VAL A 128 6.92 14.22 -5.74
CA VAL A 128 6.82 13.06 -6.63
C VAL A 128 6.14 13.51 -7.91
N THR A 129 6.68 13.12 -9.07
CA THR A 129 6.09 13.41 -10.37
C THR A 129 6.04 12.14 -11.21
N THR A 130 4.88 11.86 -11.79
CA THR A 130 4.68 10.71 -12.69
C THR A 130 4.24 11.19 -14.07
N THR A 131 4.54 10.40 -15.10
CA THR A 131 4.07 10.67 -16.47
C THR A 131 3.40 9.43 -17.08
N ARG A 132 2.51 9.65 -18.06
CA ARG A 132 1.87 8.58 -18.86
C ARG A 132 2.84 7.85 -19.80
N GLN A 133 4.08 8.33 -19.89
CA GLN A 133 5.15 7.73 -20.67
C GLN A 133 6.03 6.79 -19.81
N GLY A 134 5.62 6.50 -18.57
CA GLY A 134 6.35 5.55 -17.73
C GLY A 134 7.54 6.16 -16.98
N ALA A 135 7.52 7.47 -16.70
CA ALA A 135 8.56 8.11 -15.91
C ALA A 135 8.07 8.45 -14.48
N LEU A 136 8.95 8.23 -13.50
CA LEU A 136 8.78 8.58 -12.09
C LEU A 136 9.98 9.41 -11.65
N TYR A 137 9.71 10.60 -11.13
CA TYR A 137 10.70 11.49 -10.55
C TYR A 137 10.37 11.69 -9.09
N MET A 138 11.38 11.65 -8.22
CA MET A 138 11.23 12.06 -6.83
C MET A 138 12.37 12.99 -6.45
N ASN A 139 12.04 14.09 -5.79
CA ASN A 139 12.99 15.11 -5.40
C ASN A 139 12.75 15.54 -3.94
N ALA A 140 13.82 15.58 -3.16
CA ALA A 140 13.83 16.14 -1.81
C ALA A 140 14.78 17.34 -1.77
N SER A 141 14.24 18.48 -1.40
CA SER A 141 15.01 19.71 -1.15
C SER A 141 14.65 20.26 0.22
N GLY A 142 15.65 20.70 0.98
CA GLY A 142 15.48 21.34 2.28
C GLY A 142 16.56 22.40 2.50
N GLY A 143 16.15 23.62 2.85
CA GLY A 143 17.06 24.71 3.22
C GLY A 143 18.15 25.00 2.18
N SER A 144 19.41 25.06 2.63
CA SER A 144 20.60 25.35 1.81
C SER A 144 21.29 24.11 1.20
N VAL A 145 20.69 22.92 1.33
CA VAL A 145 21.30 21.66 0.90
C VAL A 145 21.04 21.38 -0.58
N ARG A 146 22.02 20.77 -1.27
CA ARG A 146 21.86 20.28 -2.65
C ARG A 146 20.69 19.28 -2.70
N ALA A 147 19.73 19.56 -3.58
CA ALA A 147 18.57 18.69 -3.81
C ALA A 147 19.00 17.25 -4.14
N LEU A 148 18.36 16.27 -3.51
CA LEU A 148 18.53 14.85 -3.84
C LEU A 148 17.39 14.47 -4.78
N GLY A 149 17.73 14.05 -5.99
CA GLY A 149 16.76 13.59 -6.98
C GLY A 149 16.97 12.13 -7.35
N MET A 150 15.89 11.46 -7.71
CA MET A 150 15.92 10.15 -8.36
C MET A 150 14.95 10.14 -9.54
N GLU A 151 15.24 9.28 -10.51
CA GLU A 151 14.45 9.10 -11.72
C GLU A 151 14.39 7.62 -12.08
N TYR A 152 13.20 7.16 -12.43
CA TYR A 152 12.93 5.92 -13.14
C TYR A 152 12.25 6.26 -14.47
N ARG A 153 12.67 5.61 -15.55
CA ARG A 153 12.08 5.76 -16.89
C ARG A 153 11.75 4.38 -17.45
N GLY A 154 10.83 4.33 -18.41
CA GLY A 154 10.43 3.09 -19.07
C GLY A 154 9.66 2.13 -18.15
N LEU A 155 9.04 2.64 -17.07
CA LEU A 155 8.13 1.86 -16.26
C LEU A 155 6.88 1.53 -17.08
N ARG A 156 6.37 0.30 -16.95
CA ARG A 156 5.13 -0.08 -17.61
C ARG A 156 3.97 0.75 -17.05
N VAL A 157 3.11 1.24 -17.95
CA VAL A 157 1.93 2.04 -17.62
C VAL A 157 0.67 1.19 -17.75
N LEU A 158 -0.24 1.28 -16.78
CA LEU A 158 -1.53 0.58 -16.78
C LEU A 158 -2.69 1.58 -16.67
N PRO A 159 -3.76 1.45 -17.48
CA PRO A 159 -3.89 0.51 -18.60
C PRO A 159 -2.85 0.79 -19.71
N GLU A 160 -2.59 -0.19 -20.58
CA GLU A 160 -1.53 -0.14 -21.62
C GLU A 160 -1.72 0.94 -22.70
N GLU A 161 -2.71 1.82 -22.55
CA GLU A 161 -2.92 3.05 -23.33
C GLU A 161 -1.86 4.11 -22.95
N ALA A 162 -0.59 3.72 -22.95
CA ALA A 162 0.54 4.59 -22.67
C ALA A 162 0.74 5.57 -23.83
N ASP A 163 1.08 6.82 -23.49
CA ASP A 163 1.65 7.72 -24.49
C ASP A 163 2.99 7.10 -24.94
N GLU A 164 3.26 7.06 -26.24
CA GLU A 164 4.52 6.49 -26.75
C GLU A 164 5.71 7.16 -26.05
N TYR A 165 6.48 6.35 -25.32
CA TYR A 165 7.73 6.80 -24.73
C TYR A 165 8.78 6.87 -25.84
N ASP A 166 9.19 8.09 -26.19
CA ASP A 166 10.23 8.32 -27.20
C ASP A 166 11.62 8.07 -26.59
N GLU A 167 12.15 6.85 -26.78
CA GLU A 167 13.53 6.48 -26.44
C GLU A 167 14.59 7.35 -27.15
N GLY A 168 14.23 7.96 -28.28
CA GLY A 168 15.11 8.80 -29.10
C GLY A 168 15.05 10.29 -28.79
N ALA A 169 14.19 10.72 -27.86
CA ALA A 169 14.11 12.11 -27.44
C ALA A 169 15.48 12.58 -26.90
N PRO A 170 16.02 13.72 -27.38
CA PRO A 170 17.32 14.20 -26.95
C PRO A 170 17.35 14.34 -25.42
N GLU A 171 18.39 13.80 -24.76
CA GLU A 171 18.53 13.92 -23.31
C GLU A 171 18.67 15.40 -22.91
N ALA A 172 17.55 16.03 -22.56
CA ALA A 172 17.52 17.39 -22.08
C ALA A 172 18.10 17.45 -20.65
N GLY A 173 19.43 17.58 -20.53
CA GLY A 173 20.11 17.86 -19.28
C GLY A 173 19.93 16.81 -18.17
N GLY A 174 20.28 17.18 -16.93
CA GLY A 174 20.12 16.33 -15.74
C GLY A 174 18.67 16.26 -15.25
N VAL A 175 18.41 15.41 -14.24
CA VAL A 175 17.06 15.13 -13.68
C VAL A 175 16.22 16.38 -13.42
N ALA A 176 16.83 17.43 -12.85
CA ALA A 176 16.12 18.68 -12.54
C ALA A 176 15.66 19.46 -13.79
N ALA A 177 16.43 19.42 -14.88
CA ALA A 177 16.07 20.08 -16.13
C ALA A 177 14.88 19.38 -16.80
N ARG A 178 14.90 18.05 -16.86
CA ARG A 178 13.79 17.23 -17.38
C ARG A 178 12.52 17.42 -16.58
N LEU A 179 12.64 17.45 -15.25
CA LEU A 179 11.50 17.70 -14.37
C LEU A 179 10.88 19.09 -14.62
N ALA A 180 11.71 20.11 -14.85
CA ALA A 180 11.23 21.45 -15.20
C ALA A 180 10.49 21.47 -16.55
N GLU A 181 10.99 20.74 -17.54
CA GLU A 181 10.35 20.59 -18.85
C GLU A 181 8.98 19.89 -18.72
N ILE A 182 8.92 18.74 -18.04
CA ILE A 182 7.68 17.97 -17.81
C ILE A 182 6.60 18.85 -17.17
N LYS A 183 6.97 19.64 -16.16
CA LYS A 183 6.06 20.58 -15.50
C LYS A 183 5.62 21.71 -16.44
N SER A 184 6.55 22.28 -17.19
CA SER A 184 6.25 23.38 -18.12
C SER A 184 5.33 22.96 -19.28
N ALA A 185 5.47 21.71 -19.74
CA ALA A 185 4.66 21.13 -20.80
C ALA A 185 3.35 20.50 -20.29
N ALA A 186 3.15 20.45 -18.97
CA ALA A 186 1.99 19.83 -18.32
C ALA A 186 1.75 18.36 -18.74
N ILE A 187 2.84 17.63 -19.04
CA ILE A 187 2.81 16.21 -19.47
C ILE A 187 2.98 15.22 -18.29
N GLY A 188 3.05 15.73 -17.07
CA GLY A 188 3.15 14.94 -15.85
C GLY A 188 2.31 15.49 -14.72
N THR A 189 2.07 14.66 -13.71
CA THR A 189 1.34 15.02 -12.50
C THR A 189 2.33 15.06 -11.34
N SER A 190 2.41 16.20 -10.65
CA SER A 190 3.30 16.41 -9.51
C SER A 190 2.52 16.59 -8.21
N VAL A 191 2.96 15.93 -7.14
CA VAL A 191 2.40 16.07 -5.78
C VAL A 191 3.51 16.14 -4.74
N THR A 192 3.23 16.80 -3.62
CA THR A 192 4.15 16.87 -2.48
C THR A 192 3.66 15.96 -1.36
N LEU A 193 4.55 15.12 -0.82
CA LEU A 193 4.22 14.12 0.20
C LEU A 193 5.08 14.34 1.45
N SER A 194 4.51 14.04 2.61
CA SER A 194 5.31 13.90 3.84
C SER A 194 6.23 12.69 3.73
N VAL A 195 7.53 12.89 3.94
CA VAL A 195 8.52 11.81 3.92
C VAL A 195 8.21 10.76 4.98
N LYS A 196 7.70 11.18 6.16
CA LYS A 196 7.32 10.25 7.24
C LYS A 196 6.18 9.33 6.82
N HIS A 197 5.18 9.84 6.10
CA HIS A 197 4.09 9.02 5.58
C HIS A 197 4.58 8.10 4.46
N LEU A 198 5.45 8.60 3.60
CA LEU A 198 6.05 7.82 2.52
C LEU A 198 6.88 6.65 3.06
N GLN A 199 7.75 6.88 4.05
CA GLN A 199 8.50 5.83 4.74
C GLN A 199 7.57 4.75 5.33
N ARG A 200 6.47 5.16 5.96
CA ARG A 200 5.47 4.22 6.49
C ARG A 200 4.78 3.43 5.40
N GLY A 201 4.46 4.05 4.26
CA GLY A 201 3.84 3.36 3.13
C GLY A 201 4.77 2.30 2.53
N PHE A 202 6.06 2.61 2.40
CA PHE A 202 7.06 1.66 1.91
C PHE A 202 7.41 0.53 2.89
N LEU A 203 6.86 0.50 4.12
CA LEU A 203 6.99 -0.66 5.01
C LEU A 203 6.40 -1.95 4.38
N GLY A 204 5.47 -1.81 3.44
CA GLY A 204 4.96 -2.93 2.64
C GLY A 204 6.02 -3.68 1.83
N CYS A 205 7.22 -3.13 1.63
CA CYS A 205 8.32 -3.86 0.99
C CYS A 205 8.79 -5.05 1.82
N ALA A 206 8.64 -5.01 3.15
CA ALA A 206 9.12 -6.05 4.06
C ALA A 206 8.39 -7.40 3.88
N SER A 207 7.21 -7.41 3.26
CA SER A 207 6.48 -8.62 2.90
C SER A 207 6.87 -9.21 1.55
N HIS A 208 7.91 -8.68 0.89
CA HIS A 208 8.44 -9.18 -0.39
C HIS A 208 7.40 -9.31 -1.51
N PRO A 209 6.70 -8.22 -1.88
CA PRO A 209 5.79 -8.23 -3.01
C PRO A 209 6.53 -8.47 -4.34
N SER A 210 5.80 -8.97 -5.33
CA SER A 210 6.29 -9.22 -6.69
C SER A 210 6.47 -7.93 -7.48
N THR A 211 5.49 -7.02 -7.41
CA THR A 211 5.52 -5.70 -8.06
C THR A 211 4.85 -4.66 -7.16
N LEU A 212 5.11 -3.38 -7.44
CA LEU A 212 4.43 -2.25 -6.83
C LEU A 212 3.77 -1.41 -7.94
N LEU A 213 2.48 -1.13 -7.80
CA LEU A 213 1.84 -0.09 -8.60
C LEU A 213 1.88 1.24 -7.85
N LEU A 214 2.23 2.30 -8.56
CA LEU A 214 2.26 3.68 -8.09
C LEU A 214 1.28 4.51 -8.89
N GLY A 215 0.49 5.35 -8.23
CA GLY A 215 -0.46 6.23 -8.91
C GLY A 215 -0.70 7.53 -8.15
N ILE A 216 -1.05 8.58 -8.87
CA ILE A 216 -1.58 9.81 -8.28
C ILE A 216 -3.08 9.84 -8.61
N SER A 217 -3.90 10.14 -7.60
CA SER A 217 -5.35 10.22 -7.80
C SER A 217 -5.73 11.39 -8.73
N HIS A 218 -6.85 11.34 -9.44
CA HIS A 218 -7.24 12.35 -10.45
C HIS A 218 -7.30 13.76 -9.86
N ASN A 219 -7.71 13.87 -8.61
CA ASN A 219 -7.80 15.15 -7.90
C ASN A 219 -6.47 15.56 -7.24
N ALA A 220 -5.39 14.79 -7.43
CA ALA A 220 -4.08 15.00 -6.82
C ALA A 220 -4.08 15.11 -5.29
N ASN A 221 -5.08 14.49 -4.64
CA ASN A 221 -5.22 14.50 -3.17
C ASN A 221 -4.48 13.34 -2.51
N PHE A 222 -4.19 12.28 -3.27
CA PHE A 222 -3.57 11.07 -2.76
C PHE A 222 -2.51 10.53 -3.71
N PHE A 223 -1.44 9.99 -3.11
CA PHE A 223 -0.51 9.09 -3.74
C PHE A 223 -0.82 7.65 -3.31
N GLU A 224 -1.07 6.78 -4.27
CA GLU A 224 -1.56 5.43 -4.08
C GLU A 224 -0.44 4.43 -4.37
N LEU A 225 -0.28 3.46 -3.47
CA LEU A 225 0.64 2.35 -3.58
C LEU A 225 -0.15 1.05 -3.56
N VAL A 226 0.10 0.14 -4.51
CA VAL A 226 -0.48 -1.22 -4.48
C VAL A 226 0.63 -2.25 -4.59
N PHE A 227 1.00 -2.86 -3.47
CA PHE A 227 1.96 -3.95 -3.41
C PHE A 227 1.26 -5.25 -3.84
N ARG A 228 1.72 -5.89 -4.93
CA ARG A 228 1.10 -7.11 -5.49
C ARG A 228 1.95 -8.34 -5.19
N TYR A 229 1.31 -9.48 -4.87
CA TYR A 229 1.99 -10.72 -4.49
C TYR A 229 1.80 -11.85 -5.52
N GLY A 230 1.73 -11.52 -6.82
CA GLY A 230 1.41 -12.46 -7.91
C GLY A 230 2.23 -13.74 -7.88
N ALA A 231 3.57 -13.65 -7.76
CA ALA A 231 4.46 -14.81 -7.74
C ALA A 231 4.21 -15.79 -6.58
N GLN A 232 3.54 -15.36 -5.51
CA GLN A 232 3.24 -16.17 -4.32
C GLN A 232 1.78 -16.64 -4.27
N THR A 233 0.89 -16.07 -5.09
CA THR A 233 -0.57 -16.22 -4.95
C THR A 233 -1.29 -16.69 -6.22
N GLU A 234 -0.59 -16.79 -7.34
CA GLU A 234 -1.14 -17.21 -8.64
C GLU A 234 -1.68 -18.66 -8.62
N ARG A 235 -2.96 -18.78 -8.27
CA ARG A 235 -3.88 -19.71 -8.91
C ARG A 235 -4.94 -18.85 -9.59
N GLU A 236 -5.12 -19.03 -10.90
CA GLU A 236 -6.26 -18.49 -11.67
C GLU A 236 -6.38 -16.95 -11.76
N GLY A 237 -5.26 -16.21 -11.80
CA GLY A 237 -5.29 -14.77 -12.11
C GLY A 237 -5.73 -13.85 -10.96
N ASP A 238 -6.06 -14.41 -9.79
CA ASP A 238 -6.32 -13.65 -8.57
C ASP A 238 -5.00 -13.24 -7.90
N SER A 239 -4.60 -11.97 -8.05
CA SER A 239 -3.45 -11.42 -7.33
C SER A 239 -3.88 -10.77 -6.02
N VAL A 240 -3.26 -11.15 -4.90
CA VAL A 240 -3.40 -10.41 -3.63
C VAL A 240 -2.68 -9.08 -3.75
N GLY A 241 -3.35 -8.00 -3.31
CA GLY A 241 -2.78 -6.67 -3.22
C GLY A 241 -2.86 -6.13 -1.79
N PHE A 242 -1.83 -5.39 -1.36
CA PHE A 242 -1.88 -4.53 -0.19
C PHE A 242 -1.83 -3.07 -0.65
N MET A 243 -2.89 -2.32 -0.36
CA MET A 243 -3.02 -0.93 -0.79
C MET A 243 -2.63 0.02 0.34
N VAL A 244 -1.89 1.07 -0.01
CA VAL A 244 -1.58 2.19 0.88
C VAL A 244 -1.92 3.49 0.17
N ARG A 245 -2.75 4.30 0.83
CA ARG A 245 -3.12 5.64 0.42
C ARG A 245 -2.37 6.66 1.26
N ILE A 246 -1.61 7.54 0.62
CA ILE A 246 -0.82 8.58 1.28
C ILE A 246 -1.43 9.95 0.92
N PRO A 247 -1.86 10.76 1.89
CA PRO A 247 -2.39 12.08 1.62
C PRO A 247 -1.28 13.01 1.10
N VAL A 248 -1.63 13.79 0.09
CA VAL A 248 -0.80 14.88 -0.43
C VAL A 248 -0.81 16.03 0.59
N VAL A 249 0.34 16.66 0.75
CA VAL A 249 0.51 17.83 1.63
C VAL A 249 0.18 19.08 0.82
N ASP A 250 -0.77 19.88 1.29
CA ASP A 250 -1.07 21.18 0.68
C ASP A 250 0.12 22.14 0.85
N ALA A 251 0.44 22.88 -0.21
CA ALA A 251 1.51 23.89 -0.18
C ALA A 251 1.24 25.02 0.84
N ALA A 252 -0.01 25.15 1.32
CA ALA A 252 -0.43 26.14 2.31
C ALA A 252 -0.09 25.75 3.76
N ASP A 253 0.11 24.46 4.05
CA ASP A 253 0.34 23.95 5.42
C ASP A 253 1.84 23.74 5.75
N GLY A 254 2.74 24.29 4.91
CA GLY A 254 4.17 23.99 4.92
C GLY A 254 5.09 25.19 5.13
N ILE A 255 4.72 26.19 5.94
CA ILE A 255 5.65 27.14 6.56
C ILE A 255 5.13 27.52 7.96
N GLU A 256 5.53 26.75 8.98
CA GLU A 256 5.80 27.26 10.33
C GLU A 256 7.13 26.70 10.83
#